data_AF-C0WCT2-F1
#
_entry.id   AF-C0WCT2-F1
#
_cell.length_a   1.000
_cell.length_b   1.000
_cell.length_c   1.000
_cell.angle_alpha   90.00
_cell.angle_beta   90.00
_cell.angle_gamma   90.00
#
_symmetry.space_group_name_H-M   'P 1'
#
loop_
_entity.id
_entity.type
_entity.pdbx_description
1 polymer ?
#
loop_
_entity_poly.entity_id
_entity_poly.type
_entity_poly.pdbx_seq_one_letter_code
_entity_poly.pdbx_strand_id
1 'polypeptide(L)'
;MADEETYILTKEDFQEQQEVIKKQILGNTKLEGREKRMALTVLDGIGQSVMAGGVRQHGITKQMMKVSLPIFGKMSEDKRHNEKELKVLRALTMVVYEALYGKRR
;
A
#
# COMPACT_ATOMS: atom_id res chain seq x y z
N MET A 1 13.13 29.78 7.28
CA MET A 1 12.44 28.50 7.53
C MET A 1 11.83 28.15 6.20
N ALA A 2 12.49 27.28 5.44
CA ALA A 2 12.05 26.96 4.09
C ALA A 2 10.70 26.23 4.19
N ASP A 3 9.73 26.69 3.40
CA ASP A 3 8.44 26.03 3.23
C ASP A 3 8.68 24.53 3.03
N GLU A 4 8.23 23.72 4.00
CA GLU A 4 8.02 22.29 3.75
C GLU A 4 6.90 22.23 2.72
N GLU A 5 7.28 22.27 1.45
CA GLU A 5 6.40 22.03 0.32
C GLU A 5 5.68 20.71 0.63
N THR A 6 4.41 20.80 0.99
CA THR A 6 3.60 19.65 1.38
C THR A 6 3.46 18.78 0.13
N TYR A 7 4.42 17.90 -0.11
CA TYR A 7 4.46 17.14 -1.36
C TYR A 7 3.25 16.22 -1.41
N ILE A 8 2.33 16.54 -2.32
CA ILE A 8 1.12 15.79 -2.60
C ILE A 8 1.49 14.63 -3.52
N LEU A 9 1.11 13.42 -3.11
CA LEU A 9 1.38 12.22 -3.89
C LEU A 9 0.50 12.19 -5.15
N THR A 10 1.10 12.18 -6.33
CA THR A 10 0.37 12.06 -7.61
C THR A 10 0.00 10.60 -7.92
N LYS A 11 -0.82 10.39 -8.96
CA LYS A 11 -1.14 9.03 -9.42
C LYS A 11 0.10 8.34 -10.00
N GLU A 12 0.91 9.10 -10.70
CA GLU A 12 2.15 8.67 -11.33
C GLU A 12 3.17 8.26 -10.26
N ASP A 13 3.30 9.04 -9.19
CA ASP A 13 4.13 8.66 -8.03
C ASP A 13 3.65 7.37 -7.39
N PHE A 14 2.34 7.23 -7.19
CA PHE A 14 1.78 6.01 -6.64
C PHE A 14 2.14 4.80 -7.49
N GLN A 15 1.95 4.91 -8.80
CA GLN A 15 2.25 3.84 -9.75
C GLN A 15 3.74 3.47 -9.77
N GLU A 16 4.63 4.47 -9.73
CA GLU A 16 6.08 4.24 -9.64
C GLU A 16 6.43 3.47 -8.36
N GLN A 17 5.97 3.95 -7.20
CA GLN A 17 6.30 3.32 -5.92
C GLN A 17 5.60 1.96 -5.76
N GLN A 18 4.42 1.75 -6.38
CA GLN A 18 3.75 0.45 -6.42
C GLN A 18 4.67 -0.62 -7.01
N GLU A 19 5.34 -0.33 -8.13
CA GLU A 19 6.26 -1.28 -8.77
C GLU A 19 7.51 -1.57 -7.91
N VAL A 20 8.00 -0.58 -7.17
CA VAL A 20 9.10 -0.76 -6.21
C VAL A 20 8.67 -1.68 -5.05
N ILE A 21 7.53 -1.38 -4.42
CA ILE A 21 6.97 -2.14 -3.30
C ILE A 21 6.67 -3.58 -3.73
N LYS A 22 6.15 -3.78 -4.95
CA LYS A 22 5.91 -5.10 -5.54
C LYS A 22 7.18 -5.94 -5.59
N LYS A 23 8.30 -5.38 -6.08
CA LYS A 23 9.60 -6.07 -6.11
C LYS A 23 10.10 -6.42 -4.72
N GLN A 24 9.90 -5.52 -3.74
CA GLN A 24 10.32 -5.76 -2.36
C GLN A 24 9.50 -6.88 -1.70
N ILE A 25 8.18 -6.92 -1.90
CA ILE A 25 7.33 -8.01 -1.40
C ILE A 25 7.77 -9.35 -2.01
N LEU A 26 8.03 -9.36 -3.33
CA LEU A 26 8.52 -10.56 -4.02
C LEU A 26 9.88 -11.01 -3.48
N GLY A 27 10.81 -10.08 -3.24
CA GLY A 27 12.15 -10.33 -2.72
C GLY A 27 12.23 -10.62 -1.22
N ASN A 28 11.16 -10.39 -0.45
CA ASN A 28 11.19 -10.57 0.99
C ASN A 28 11.20 -12.07 1.37
N THR A 29 12.32 -12.56 1.89
CA THR A 29 12.49 -13.97 2.28
C THR A 29 11.74 -14.37 3.56
N LYS A 30 11.26 -13.39 4.33
CA LYS A 30 10.51 -13.62 5.58
C LYS A 30 9.01 -13.83 5.36
N LEU A 31 8.50 -13.55 4.16
CA LEU A 31 7.10 -13.73 3.81
C LEU A 31 6.90 -15.08 3.10
N GLU A 32 5.86 -15.81 3.51
CA GLU A 32 5.45 -17.01 2.81
C GLU A 32 4.85 -16.68 1.45
N GLY A 33 4.88 -17.66 0.52
CA GLY A 33 4.32 -17.47 -0.82
C GLY A 33 2.84 -17.07 -0.81
N ARG A 34 2.06 -17.53 0.19
CA ARG A 34 0.65 -17.13 0.36
C ARG A 34 0.54 -15.67 0.79
N GLU A 35 1.33 -15.24 1.76
CA GLU A 35 1.33 -13.87 2.25
C GLU A 35 1.72 -12.88 1.15
N LYS A 36 2.76 -13.20 0.36
CA LYS A 36 3.16 -12.42 -0.82
C LYS A 36 2.01 -12.26 -1.80
N ARG A 37 1.34 -13.35 -2.19
CA ARG A 37 0.21 -13.29 -3.12
C ARG A 37 -0.92 -12.42 -2.60
N MET A 38 -1.25 -12.52 -1.31
CA MET A 38 -2.31 -11.71 -0.69
C MET A 38 -1.93 -10.23 -0.63
N ALA A 39 -0.70 -9.91 -0.24
CA ALA A 39 -0.18 -8.55 -0.22
C ALA A 39 -0.18 -7.91 -1.63
N LEU A 40 0.31 -8.65 -2.63
CA LEU A 40 0.33 -8.19 -4.02
C LEU A 40 -1.07 -8.00 -4.59
N THR A 41 -2.01 -8.91 -4.30
CA THR A 41 -3.42 -8.75 -4.74
C THR A 41 -4.05 -7.47 -4.16
N VAL A 42 -3.78 -7.17 -2.89
CA VAL A 42 -4.28 -5.94 -2.26
C VAL A 42 -3.60 -4.70 -2.83
N LEU A 43 -2.26 -4.75 -3.01
CA LEU A 43 -1.50 -3.67 -3.62
C LEU A 43 -2.00 -3.33 -5.03
N ASP A 44 -2.16 -4.35 -5.87
CA ASP A 44 -2.60 -4.18 -7.26
C ASP A 44 -4.04 -3.67 -7.32
N GLY A 45 -4.94 -4.16 -6.46
CA GLY A 45 -6.30 -3.65 -6.39
C GLY A 45 -6.35 -2.18 -5.94
N ILE A 46 -5.61 -1.80 -4.89
CA ILE A 46 -5.55 -0.39 -4.49
C ILE A 46 -4.97 0.47 -5.61
N GLY A 47 -3.91 0.02 -6.29
CA GLY A 47 -3.35 0.72 -7.45
C GLY A 47 -4.36 0.92 -8.58
N GLN A 48 -5.12 -0.11 -8.94
CA GLN A 48 -6.21 0.00 -9.92
C GLN A 48 -7.27 1.02 -9.47
N SER A 49 -7.63 1.03 -8.19
CA SER A 49 -8.56 2.01 -7.63
C SER A 49 -8.03 3.44 -7.75
N VAL A 50 -6.77 3.68 -7.39
CA VAL A 50 -6.12 4.99 -7.50
C VAL A 50 -6.13 5.49 -8.94
N MET A 51 -5.76 4.65 -9.90
CA MET A 51 -5.75 5.01 -11.31
C MET A 51 -7.17 5.34 -11.81
N ALA A 52 -8.16 4.54 -11.41
CA ALA A 52 -9.57 4.72 -11.76
C ALA A 52 -10.29 5.86 -10.98
N GLY A 53 -9.61 6.54 -10.06
CA GLY A 53 -10.21 7.65 -9.29
C GLY A 53 -11.06 7.22 -8.09
N GLY A 54 -10.71 6.13 -7.40
CA GLY A 54 -11.33 5.69 -6.15
C GLY A 54 -12.43 4.64 -6.31
N VAL A 55 -12.44 3.89 -7.42
CA VAL A 55 -13.46 2.87 -7.69
C VAL A 55 -13.29 1.65 -6.78
N ARG A 56 -14.41 1.10 -6.29
CA ARG A 56 -14.42 -0.13 -5.48
C ARG A 56 -13.86 -1.31 -6.28
N GLN A 57 -13.00 -2.09 -5.63
CA GLN A 57 -12.37 -3.24 -6.25
C GLN A 57 -13.02 -4.54 -5.79
N HIS A 58 -13.33 -5.41 -6.77
CA HIS A 58 -13.84 -6.74 -6.52
C HIS A 58 -12.70 -7.74 -6.33
N GLY A 59 -12.95 -8.83 -5.62
CA GLY A 59 -11.96 -9.91 -5.42
C GLY A 59 -10.97 -9.70 -4.27
N ILE A 60 -10.92 -8.52 -3.63
CA ILE A 60 -10.16 -8.32 -2.39
C ILE A 60 -11.00 -8.78 -1.20
N THR A 61 -10.52 -9.82 -0.50
CA THR A 61 -11.22 -10.37 0.67
C THR A 61 -10.76 -9.72 1.97
N LYS A 62 -11.59 -9.82 3.02
CA LYS A 62 -11.22 -9.38 4.38
C LYS A 62 -9.96 -10.08 4.90
N GLN A 63 -9.76 -11.36 4.55
CA GLN A 63 -8.57 -12.11 4.95
C GLN A 63 -7.31 -11.54 4.28
N MET A 64 -7.38 -11.22 2.99
CA MET A 64 -6.28 -10.57 2.27
C MET A 64 -5.89 -9.26 2.95
N MET A 65 -6.86 -8.39 3.22
CA MET A 65 -6.61 -7.13 3.93
C MET A 65 -5.97 -7.34 5.31
N LYS A 66 -6.42 -8.33 6.10
CA LYS A 66 -5.83 -8.63 7.41
C LYS A 66 -4.37 -9.06 7.34
N VAL A 67 -3.99 -9.79 6.28
CA VAL A 67 -2.61 -10.23 6.05
C VAL A 67 -1.74 -9.07 5.53
N SER A 68 -2.27 -8.27 4.61
CA SER A 68 -1.54 -7.17 3.98
C SER A 68 -1.29 -5.99 4.93
N LEU A 69 -2.21 -5.70 5.86
CA LEU A 69 -2.07 -4.58 6.80
C LEU A 69 -0.74 -4.59 7.58
N PRO A 70 -0.37 -5.66 8.31
CA PRO A 70 0.91 -5.69 9.02
C PRO A 70 2.13 -5.72 8.09
N ILE A 71 2.00 -6.17 6.84
CA ILE A 71 3.09 -6.16 5.86
C ILE A 71 3.38 -4.71 5.44
N PHE A 72 2.36 -3.98 4.99
CA PHE A 72 2.51 -2.57 4.62
C PHE A 72 2.93 -1.71 5.81
N GLY A 73 2.34 -1.95 6.98
CA GLY A 73 2.69 -1.24 8.21
C GLY A 73 4.17 -1.39 8.57
N LYS A 74 4.69 -2.63 8.61
CA LYS A 74 6.12 -2.88 8.89
C LYS A 74 7.04 -2.26 7.84
N MET A 75 6.68 -2.34 6.55
CA MET A 75 7.45 -1.69 5.50
C MET A 75 7.44 -0.17 5.69
N SER A 76 6.31 0.44 6.08
CA SER A 76 6.21 1.89 6.31
C SER A 76 7.07 2.44 7.47
N GLU A 77 7.60 1.54 8.31
CA GLU A 77 8.49 1.87 9.43
C GLU A 77 9.98 1.70 9.07
N ASP A 78 10.30 1.13 7.90
CA ASP A 78 11.68 0.91 7.47
C ASP A 78 12.30 2.20 6.93
N LYS A 79 13.29 2.71 7.67
CA LYS A 79 13.97 3.99 7.40
C LYS A 79 14.83 3.98 6.13
N ARG A 80 14.99 2.84 5.46
CA ARG A 80 15.73 2.72 4.19
C ARG A 80 14.93 3.18 2.98
N HIS A 81 13.61 3.33 3.13
CA HIS A 81 12.73 3.82 2.07
C HIS A 81 12.91 5.31 1.83
N ASN A 82 12.70 5.73 0.58
CA ASN A 82 12.62 7.15 0.25
C ASN A 82 11.29 7.76 0.72
N GLU A 83 11.17 9.09 0.68
CA GLU A 83 9.98 9.77 1.18
C GLU A 83 8.69 9.40 0.43
N LYS A 84 8.74 9.30 -0.91
CA LYS A 84 7.57 8.94 -1.73
C LYS A 84 7.09 7.54 -1.39
N GLU A 85 8.03 6.61 -1.26
CA GLU A 85 7.75 5.23 -0.91
C GLU A 85 7.10 5.11 0.48
N LEU A 86 7.63 5.83 1.47
CA LEU A 86 7.03 5.90 2.80
C LEU A 86 5.60 6.46 2.77
N LYS A 87 5.36 7.50 1.97
CA LYS A 87 4.01 8.07 1.80
C LYS A 87 3.04 7.05 1.17
N VAL A 88 3.47 6.32 0.16
CA VAL A 88 2.66 5.25 -0.46
C VAL A 88 2.38 4.12 0.53
N LEU A 89 3.39 3.64 1.25
CA LEU A 89 3.23 2.59 2.25
C LEU A 89 2.29 3.00 3.39
N ARG A 90 2.36 4.26 3.84
CA ARG A 90 1.44 4.82 4.84
C ARG A 90 0.02 4.92 4.29
N ALA A 91 -0.15 5.39 3.06
CA ALA A 91 -1.46 5.46 2.40
C ALA A 91 -2.07 4.05 2.25
N LEU A 92 -1.30 3.07 1.79
CA LEU A 92 -1.72 1.67 1.71
C LEU A 92 -2.16 1.13 3.07
N THR A 93 -1.35 1.36 4.11
CA THR A 93 -1.66 0.94 5.48
C THR A 93 -2.98 1.55 5.97
N MET A 94 -3.16 2.86 5.72
CA MET A 94 -4.36 3.59 6.13
C MET A 94 -5.62 3.11 5.39
N VAL A 95 -5.55 2.97 4.07
CA VAL A 95 -6.69 2.46 3.26
C VAL A 95 -7.12 1.07 3.71
N VAL A 96 -6.16 0.18 3.94
CA VAL A 96 -6.46 -1.18 4.42
C VAL A 96 -7.03 -1.16 5.85
N TYR A 97 -6.50 -0.31 6.73
CA TYR A 97 -7.01 -0.14 8.08
C TYR A 97 -8.46 0.34 8.09
N GLU A 98 -8.77 1.39 7.32
CA GLU A 98 -10.13 1.93 7.21
C GLU A 98 -11.10 0.92 6.58
N ALA A 99 -10.67 0.16 5.58
CA ALA A 99 -11.50 -0.89 4.99
C ALA A 99 -11.84 -2.02 5.99
N LEU A 100 -10.96 -2.29 6.96
CA LEU A 100 -11.14 -3.33 7.97
C LEU A 100 -11.91 -2.86 9.21
N TYR A 101 -11.63 -1.64 9.67
CA TYR A 101 -12.02 -1.14 10.99
C TYR A 101 -12.74 0.21 10.96
N GLY A 102 -12.74 0.89 9.81
CA GLY A 102 -13.47 2.13 9.63
C GLY A 102 -14.97 1.92 9.87
N LYS A 103 -15.59 2.83 10.61
CA LYS A 103 -17.05 2.86 10.72
C LYS A 103 -17.61 3.22 9.35
N ARG A 104 -18.52 2.39 8.82
CA ARG A 104 -19.35 2.82 7.68
C ARG A 104 -20.21 3.98 8.18
N ARG A 105 -20.00 5.17 7.62
CA ARG A 105 -20.95 6.26 7.74
C ARG A 105 -22.23 5.91 7.00
#